data_AF-A0A3D1RBQ3-F1
#
_entry.id   AF-A0A3D1RBQ3-F1
#
_cell.length_a   1.000
_cell.length_b   1.000
_cell.length_c   1.000
_cell.angle_alpha   90.00
_cell.angle_beta   90.00
_cell.angle_gamma   90.00
#
_symmetry.space_group_name_H-M   'P 1'
#
loop_
_entity.id
_entity.type
_entity.pdbx_description
1 polymer ?
#
loop_
_entity_poly.entity_id
_entity_poly.type
_entity_poly.pdbx_seq_one_letter_code
_entity_poly.pdbx_strand_id
1 'polypeptide(L)'
;MERASGGGKPRRARRRWSKVTLSARQARRLKPLLEGLLDPRAMAARVEHDPVRFPRRYPRPADAEMAGLLAACLAYGKAEVFLQKLEGLFAYMGPSPSAFAQEFEPERHREFFAGFVYRFNTGADLAALVSAAGRLQARGGRIGLVVAEALRAQGSLQGALAELSARLRGALDPRVER
;
A
#
# COMPACT_ATOMS: atom_id res chain seq x y z
N MET A 1 -25.97 -23.52 51.86
CA MET A 1 -24.70 -22.77 51.69
C MET A 1 -24.57 -22.40 50.23
N GLU A 2 -24.96 -21.16 49.93
CA GLU A 2 -24.92 -20.46 48.66
C GLU A 2 -23.47 -20.26 48.19
N ARG A 3 -23.15 -20.54 46.92
CA ARG A 3 -21.89 -20.13 46.29
C ARG A 3 -22.15 -18.97 45.34
N ALA A 4 -21.46 -17.87 45.64
CA ALA A 4 -21.59 -16.57 45.02
C ALA A 4 -21.14 -16.52 43.55
N SER A 5 -22.01 -15.94 42.72
CA SER A 5 -21.76 -14.77 41.86
C SER A 5 -20.32 -14.55 41.37
N GLY A 6 -20.02 -15.08 40.17
CA GLY A 6 -18.87 -14.66 39.37
C GLY A 6 -19.22 -13.41 38.56
N GLY A 7 -18.83 -12.24 39.06
CA GLY A 7 -18.99 -10.95 38.39
C GLY A 7 -18.22 -10.88 37.06
N GLY A 8 -18.92 -11.09 35.95
CA GLY A 8 -18.41 -10.82 34.61
C GLY A 8 -18.17 -9.32 34.43
N LYS A 9 -16.91 -8.93 34.23
CA LYS A 9 -16.54 -7.54 33.87
C LYS A 9 -17.39 -7.10 32.65
N PRO A 10 -18.04 -5.93 32.70
CA PRO A 10 -18.83 -5.47 31.57
C PRO A 10 -17.93 -5.30 30.36
N ARG A 11 -18.25 -6.03 29.27
CA ARG A 11 -17.62 -5.87 27.95
C ARG A 11 -17.75 -4.40 27.59
N ARG A 12 -16.61 -3.67 27.52
CA ARG A 12 -16.57 -2.26 27.13
C ARG A 12 -17.42 -2.08 25.86
N ALA A 13 -18.54 -1.38 26.00
CA ALA A 13 -19.42 -1.06 24.90
C ALA A 13 -18.58 -0.41 23.79
N ARG A 14 -18.57 -1.02 22.61
CA ARG A 14 -17.98 -0.42 21.41
C ARG A 14 -18.59 0.97 21.27
N ARG A 15 -17.78 2.02 21.42
CA ARG A 15 -18.20 3.40 21.13
C ARG A 15 -18.75 3.41 19.70
N ARG A 16 -20.08 3.40 19.55
CA ARG A 16 -20.73 3.73 18.27
C ARG A 16 -20.27 5.14 17.96
N TRP A 17 -19.53 5.31 16.89
CA TRP A 17 -19.29 6.62 16.32
C TRP A 17 -20.67 7.17 15.96
N SER A 18 -21.21 8.05 16.79
CA SER A 18 -22.37 8.85 16.39
C SER A 18 -21.95 9.54 15.09
N LYS A 19 -22.70 9.33 14.01
CA LYS A 19 -22.45 10.02 12.74
C LYS A 19 -22.31 11.51 13.09
N VAL A 20 -21.09 12.03 13.00
CA VAL A 20 -20.85 13.46 13.23
C VAL A 20 -21.45 14.16 12.02
N THR A 21 -22.71 14.57 12.14
CA THR A 21 -23.40 15.35 11.11
C THR A 21 -23.09 16.82 11.35
N LEU A 22 -22.40 17.44 10.38
CA LEU A 22 -22.16 18.89 10.40
C LEU A 22 -23.51 19.63 10.31
N SER A 23 -23.71 20.67 11.12
CA SER A 23 -24.86 21.58 10.92
C SER A 23 -24.76 22.25 9.55
N ALA A 24 -25.89 22.68 8.97
CA ALA A 24 -25.91 23.38 7.69
C ALA A 24 -25.00 24.63 7.69
N ARG A 25 -24.90 25.33 8.82
CA ARG A 25 -23.99 26.47 8.99
C ARG A 25 -22.52 26.05 8.95
N GLN A 26 -22.15 24.95 9.62
CA GLN A 26 -20.78 24.42 9.60
C GLN A 26 -20.41 23.92 8.21
N ALA A 27 -21.30 23.20 7.53
CA ALA A 27 -21.10 22.73 6.16
C ALA A 27 -20.86 23.91 5.19
N ARG A 28 -21.69 24.96 5.26
CA ARG A 28 -21.50 26.17 4.44
C ARG A 28 -20.16 26.87 4.67
N ARG A 29 -19.66 26.88 5.92
CA ARG A 29 -18.36 27.48 6.25
C ARG A 29 -17.18 26.62 5.79
N LEU A 30 -17.30 25.30 5.90
CA LEU A 30 -16.22 24.36 5.60
C LEU A 30 -16.09 24.08 4.10
N LYS A 31 -17.20 24.09 3.35
CA LYS A 31 -17.24 23.83 1.91
C LYS A 31 -16.18 24.61 1.10
N PRO A 32 -16.11 25.95 1.14
CA PRO A 32 -15.13 26.69 0.34
C PRO A 32 -13.68 26.41 0.75
N LEU A 33 -13.43 26.07 2.03
CA LEU A 33 -12.10 25.70 2.50
C LEU A 33 -11.68 24.34 1.94
N LEU A 34 -12.58 23.35 1.95
CA LEU A 34 -12.31 22.02 1.38
C LEU A 34 -12.20 22.09 -0.14
N GLU A 35 -13.04 22.88 -0.81
CA GLU A 35 -12.92 23.12 -2.25
C GLU A 35 -11.59 23.80 -2.59
N GLY A 36 -11.13 24.75 -1.76
CA GLY A 36 -9.79 25.33 -1.88
C GLY A 36 -8.66 24.31 -1.70
N LEU A 37 -8.84 23.28 -0.86
CA LEU A 37 -7.88 22.17 -0.76
C LEU A 37 -7.87 21.28 -2.02
N LEU A 38 -8.96 21.24 -2.77
CA LEU A 38 -9.11 20.49 -4.02
C LEU A 38 -8.73 21.30 -5.26
N ASP A 39 -8.22 22.54 -5.10
CA ASP A 39 -7.73 23.34 -6.21
C ASP A 39 -6.72 22.53 -7.07
N PRO A 40 -6.94 22.39 -8.38
CA PRO A 40 -6.12 21.52 -9.23
C PRO A 40 -4.63 21.90 -9.25
N ARG A 41 -4.29 23.18 -9.13
CA ARG A 41 -2.90 23.65 -9.13
C ARG A 41 -2.21 23.29 -7.82
N ALA A 42 -2.88 23.55 -6.70
CA ALA A 42 -2.41 23.14 -5.38
C ALA A 42 -2.29 21.61 -5.26
N MET A 43 -3.22 20.87 -5.86
CA MET A 43 -3.17 19.41 -5.94
C MET A 43 -1.98 18.90 -6.75
N ALA A 44 -1.72 19.48 -7.93
CA ALA A 44 -0.55 19.11 -8.74
C ALA A 44 0.76 19.32 -7.96
N ALA A 45 0.92 20.46 -7.29
CA ALA A 45 2.09 20.71 -6.45
C ALA A 45 2.23 19.74 -5.27
N ARG A 46 1.11 19.27 -4.68
CA ARG A 46 1.14 18.27 -3.60
C ARG A 46 1.52 16.88 -4.10
N VAL A 47 1.11 16.50 -5.32
CA VAL A 47 1.49 15.22 -5.92
C VAL A 47 3.00 15.10 -6.01
N GLU A 48 3.72 16.18 -6.32
CA GLU A 48 5.19 16.17 -6.35
C GLU A 48 5.82 15.79 -5.00
N HIS A 49 5.13 15.94 -3.89
CA HIS A 49 5.59 15.55 -2.55
C HIS A 49 4.87 14.31 -2.00
N ASP A 50 4.12 13.60 -2.83
CA ASP A 50 3.31 12.45 -2.46
C ASP A 50 3.79 11.18 -3.18
N PRO A 51 3.74 9.99 -2.53
CA PRO A 51 4.09 8.73 -3.17
C PRO A 51 3.27 8.42 -4.44
N VAL A 52 2.08 9.02 -4.63
CA VAL A 52 1.28 8.88 -5.84
C VAL A 52 1.96 9.42 -7.09
N ARG A 53 3.04 10.21 -6.97
CA ARG A 53 3.85 10.63 -8.14
C ARG A 53 4.50 9.45 -8.85
N PHE A 54 4.88 8.40 -8.13
CA PHE A 54 5.58 7.24 -8.70
C PHE A 54 4.73 6.43 -9.67
N PRO A 55 3.52 5.94 -9.32
CA PRO A 55 2.67 5.23 -10.27
C PRO A 55 2.31 6.09 -11.49
N ARG A 56 2.20 7.42 -11.34
CA ARG A 56 1.91 8.35 -12.43
C ARG A 56 3.02 8.49 -13.46
N ARG A 57 4.25 8.06 -13.16
CA ARG A 57 5.38 8.07 -14.12
C ARG A 57 5.22 7.06 -15.23
N TYR A 58 4.42 6.02 -15.01
CA TYR A 58 4.39 4.86 -15.89
C TYR A 58 3.09 4.82 -16.71
N PRO A 59 3.17 4.87 -18.05
CA PRO A 59 1.97 4.78 -18.89
C PRO A 59 1.43 3.35 -18.97
N ARG A 60 2.29 2.33 -18.79
CA ARG A 60 1.87 0.94 -18.79
C ARG A 60 1.17 0.61 -17.46
N PRO A 61 -0.08 0.12 -17.48
CA PRO A 61 -0.80 -0.14 -16.24
C PRO A 61 -0.11 -1.13 -15.28
N ALA A 62 0.59 -2.15 -15.81
CA ALA A 62 1.30 -3.12 -14.97
C ALA A 62 2.46 -2.49 -14.18
N ASP A 63 3.17 -1.52 -14.77
CA ASP A 63 4.22 -0.76 -14.09
C ASP A 63 3.63 0.21 -13.07
N ALA A 64 2.56 0.92 -13.44
CA ALA A 64 1.86 1.81 -12.53
C ALA A 64 1.32 1.05 -11.31
N GLU A 65 0.80 -0.16 -11.50
CA GLU A 65 0.34 -1.04 -10.44
C GLU A 65 1.50 -1.51 -9.53
N MET A 66 2.64 -1.93 -10.11
CA MET A 66 3.83 -2.30 -9.34
C MET A 66 4.37 -1.12 -8.53
N ALA A 67 4.53 0.03 -9.17
CA ALA A 67 4.99 1.25 -8.52
C ALA A 67 4.01 1.71 -7.42
N GLY A 68 2.71 1.60 -7.67
CA GLY A 68 1.67 1.91 -6.70
C GLY A 68 1.72 0.99 -5.47
N LEU A 69 1.91 -0.32 -5.66
CA LEU A 69 2.07 -1.27 -4.57
C LEU A 69 3.28 -0.93 -3.70
N LEU A 70 4.46 -0.76 -4.32
CA LEU A 70 5.71 -0.47 -3.61
C LEU A 70 5.64 0.89 -2.90
N ALA A 71 5.10 1.92 -3.56
CA ALA A 71 4.93 3.24 -2.98
C ALA A 71 3.97 3.22 -1.79
N ALA A 72 2.81 2.55 -1.91
CA ALA A 72 1.85 2.42 -0.83
C ALA A 72 2.43 1.65 0.38
N CYS A 73 3.18 0.58 0.12
CA CYS A 73 3.82 -0.21 1.17
C CYS A 73 4.93 0.53 1.92
N LEU A 74 5.54 1.58 1.34
CA LEU A 74 6.60 2.38 1.97
C LEU A 74 6.15 3.77 2.45
N ALA A 75 4.93 4.19 2.12
CA ALA A 75 4.37 5.50 2.43
C ALA A 75 3.96 5.70 3.90
N TYR A 76 4.87 5.40 4.84
CA TYR A 76 4.63 5.59 6.27
C TYR A 76 5.85 6.22 6.95
N GLY A 77 5.66 7.37 7.59
CA GLY A 77 6.74 8.11 8.25
C GLY A 77 7.03 9.46 7.59
N LYS A 78 8.29 9.92 7.64
CA LYS A 78 8.67 11.21 7.06
C LYS A 78 8.69 11.09 5.53
N ALA A 79 7.89 11.90 4.85
CA ALA A 79 7.73 11.90 3.39
C ALA A 79 9.06 11.96 2.66
N GLU A 80 9.89 12.95 2.99
CA GLU A 80 11.22 13.12 2.39
C GLU A 80 12.06 11.84 2.40
N VAL A 81 12.01 11.05 3.49
CA VAL A 81 12.84 9.85 3.64
C VAL A 81 12.33 8.71 2.78
N PHE A 82 11.02 8.40 2.81
CA PHE A 82 10.52 7.30 1.97
C PHE A 82 10.51 7.69 0.49
N LEU A 83 10.32 8.97 0.15
CA LEU A 83 10.39 9.43 -1.23
C LEU A 83 11.80 9.21 -1.79
N GLN A 84 12.86 9.53 -1.05
CA GLN A 84 14.25 9.25 -1.46
C GLN A 84 14.51 7.74 -1.64
N LYS A 85 13.97 6.90 -0.75
CA LYS A 85 14.09 5.44 -0.86
C LYS A 85 13.37 4.91 -2.10
N LEU A 86 12.17 5.43 -2.40
CA LEU A 86 11.42 5.08 -3.60
C LEU A 86 12.12 5.57 -4.87
N GLU A 87 12.72 6.76 -4.88
CA GLU A 87 13.56 7.20 -6.01
C GLU A 87 14.70 6.23 -6.29
N GLY A 88 15.48 5.86 -5.27
CA GLY A 88 16.57 4.91 -5.43
C GLY A 88 16.11 3.55 -5.92
N LEU A 89 14.98 3.06 -5.40
CA LEU A 89 14.37 1.81 -5.84
C LEU A 89 13.94 1.86 -7.30
N PHE A 90 13.17 2.87 -7.72
CA PHE A 90 12.67 2.95 -9.09
C PHE A 90 13.78 3.29 -10.09
N ALA A 91 14.80 4.04 -9.70
CA ALA A 91 15.99 4.24 -10.52
C ALA A 91 16.73 2.91 -10.76
N TYR A 92 16.83 2.06 -9.73
CA TYR A 92 17.44 0.73 -9.84
C TYR A 92 16.61 -0.24 -10.69
N MET A 93 15.28 -0.24 -10.54
CA MET A 93 14.37 -1.09 -11.33
C MET A 93 14.28 -0.66 -12.80
N GLY A 94 14.64 0.60 -13.10
CA GLY A 94 14.62 1.14 -14.46
C GLY A 94 13.21 1.47 -14.98
N PRO A 95 13.01 1.51 -16.30
CA PRO A 95 11.80 2.05 -16.91
C PRO A 95 10.58 1.13 -16.81
N SER A 96 10.76 -0.13 -16.42
CA SER A 96 9.69 -1.13 -16.37
C SER A 96 9.76 -1.92 -15.05
N PRO A 97 9.26 -1.36 -13.94
CA PRO A 97 9.28 -2.03 -12.64
C PRO A 97 8.51 -3.37 -12.66
N SER A 98 7.49 -3.52 -13.51
CA SER A 98 6.79 -4.80 -13.66
C SER A 98 7.66 -5.86 -14.32
N ALA A 99 8.42 -5.51 -15.36
CA ALA A 99 9.34 -6.45 -16.01
C ALA A 99 10.49 -6.82 -15.06
N PHE A 100 11.08 -5.83 -14.39
CA PHE A 100 12.09 -6.08 -13.35
C PHE A 100 11.59 -7.07 -12.29
N ALA A 101 10.36 -6.90 -11.80
CA ALA A 101 9.80 -7.79 -10.79
C ALA A 101 9.55 -9.21 -11.32
N GLN A 102 9.07 -9.36 -12.56
CA GLN A 102 8.82 -10.66 -13.19
C GLN A 102 10.10 -11.45 -13.45
N GLU A 103 11.20 -10.75 -13.74
CA GLU A 103 12.54 -11.33 -13.97
C GLU A 103 13.42 -11.30 -12.71
N PHE A 104 12.84 -10.91 -11.57
CA PHE A 104 13.59 -10.68 -10.34
C PHE A 104 14.25 -11.96 -9.84
N GLU A 105 15.58 -11.94 -9.74
CA GLU A 105 16.34 -13.02 -9.14
C GLU A 105 17.10 -12.50 -7.90
N PRO A 106 16.76 -13.00 -6.69
CA PRO A 106 17.25 -12.42 -5.44
C PRO A 106 18.77 -12.30 -5.35
N GLU A 107 19.49 -13.35 -5.78
CA GLU A 107 20.95 -13.39 -5.72
C GLU A 107 21.60 -12.34 -6.63
N ARG A 108 21.01 -12.04 -7.79
CA ARG A 108 21.53 -11.03 -8.72
C ARG A 108 21.43 -9.61 -8.19
N HIS A 109 20.48 -9.37 -7.29
CA HIS A 109 20.19 -8.04 -6.75
C HIS A 109 20.58 -7.89 -5.28
N ARG A 110 21.20 -8.92 -4.69
CA ARG A 110 21.50 -9.00 -3.25
C ARG A 110 22.18 -7.76 -2.70
N GLU A 111 23.17 -7.22 -3.42
CA GLU A 111 23.94 -6.05 -2.97
C GLU A 111 23.08 -4.79 -2.83
N PHE A 112 22.21 -4.52 -3.80
CA PHE A 112 21.31 -3.38 -3.76
C PHE A 112 20.35 -3.48 -2.57
N PHE A 113 19.74 -4.66 -2.40
CA PHE A 113 18.77 -4.87 -1.33
C PHE A 113 19.45 -4.92 0.05
N ALA A 114 20.67 -5.43 0.19
CA ALA A 114 21.39 -5.45 1.47
C ALA A 114 21.59 -4.04 2.06
N GLY A 115 21.73 -3.01 1.21
CA GLY A 115 21.81 -1.60 1.65
C GLY A 115 20.46 -0.97 1.98
N PHE A 116 19.34 -1.65 1.73
CA PHE A 116 18.01 -1.11 1.94
C PHE A 116 17.56 -1.33 3.39
N VAL A 117 17.45 -0.22 4.13
CA VAL A 117 16.76 -0.16 5.42
C VAL A 117 15.84 1.05 5.42
N TYR A 118 14.58 0.83 5.83
CA TYR A 118 13.61 1.88 6.12
C TYR A 118 12.74 1.50 7.32
N ARG A 119 12.97 2.16 8.46
CA ARG A 119 12.30 1.86 9.74
C ARG A 119 12.49 0.40 10.15
N PHE A 120 11.46 -0.43 9.99
CA PHE A 120 11.50 -1.86 10.28
C PHE A 120 11.58 -2.72 9.02
N ASN A 121 11.42 -2.13 7.83
CA ASN A 121 11.58 -2.84 6.56
C ASN A 121 13.06 -2.92 6.20
N THR A 122 13.49 -4.13 5.87
CA THR A 122 14.81 -4.48 5.38
C THR A 122 14.80 -4.72 3.87
N GLY A 123 15.97 -4.91 3.29
CA GLY A 123 16.12 -5.38 1.92
C GLY A 123 15.43 -6.70 1.65
N ALA A 124 15.46 -7.63 2.60
CA ALA A 124 14.81 -8.93 2.46
C ALA A 124 13.29 -8.76 2.34
N ASP A 125 12.68 -7.89 3.16
CA ASP A 125 11.24 -7.60 3.09
C ASP A 125 10.85 -7.02 1.72
N LEU A 126 11.68 -6.11 1.18
CA LEU A 126 11.42 -5.50 -0.11
C LEU A 126 11.64 -6.48 -1.27
N ALA A 127 12.70 -7.28 -1.22
CA ALA A 127 12.97 -8.35 -2.19
C ALA A 127 11.82 -9.37 -2.20
N ALA A 128 11.29 -9.73 -1.02
CA ALA A 128 10.17 -10.66 -0.89
C ALA A 128 8.92 -10.09 -1.56
N LEU A 129 8.62 -8.82 -1.30
CA LEU A 129 7.48 -8.12 -1.92
C LEU A 129 7.62 -8.03 -3.44
N VAL A 130 8.79 -7.63 -3.94
CA VAL A 130 9.07 -7.54 -5.39
C VAL A 130 8.95 -8.91 -6.06
N SER A 131 9.56 -9.94 -5.48
CA SER A 131 9.49 -11.31 -5.99
C SER A 131 8.05 -11.84 -6.02
N ALA A 132 7.30 -11.71 -4.92
CA ALA A 132 5.91 -12.16 -4.85
C ALA A 132 5.01 -11.44 -5.85
N ALA A 133 5.13 -10.11 -5.95
CA ALA A 133 4.36 -9.31 -6.89
C ALA A 133 4.72 -9.65 -8.35
N GLY A 134 6.01 -9.85 -8.64
CA GLY A 134 6.49 -10.30 -9.94
C GLY A 134 5.93 -11.66 -10.34
N ARG A 135 5.98 -12.66 -9.45
CA ARG A 135 5.41 -14.00 -9.69
C ARG A 135 3.89 -13.97 -9.83
N LEU A 136 3.20 -13.10 -9.09
CA LEU A 136 1.77 -12.85 -9.29
C LEU A 136 1.49 -12.30 -10.70
N GLN A 137 2.31 -11.36 -11.18
CA GLN A 137 2.17 -10.78 -12.52
C GLN A 137 2.50 -11.80 -13.63
N ALA A 138 3.57 -12.59 -13.48
CA ALA A 138 4.00 -13.60 -14.44
C ALA A 138 2.95 -14.70 -14.68
N ARG A 139 2.08 -14.99 -13.71
CA ARG A 139 0.96 -15.93 -13.84
C ARG A 139 -0.24 -15.34 -14.61
N GLY A 140 -0.05 -14.23 -15.32
CA GLY A 140 -1.11 -13.49 -16.02
C GLY A 140 -1.93 -12.57 -15.10
N GLY A 141 -1.50 -12.38 -13.85
CA GLY A 141 -2.17 -11.53 -12.89
C GLY A 141 -1.88 -10.04 -13.10
N ARG A 142 -2.87 -9.19 -12.81
CA ARG A 142 -2.68 -7.75 -12.59
C ARG A 142 -3.04 -7.46 -11.15
N ILE A 143 -2.20 -6.71 -10.43
CA ILE A 143 -2.46 -6.38 -9.03
C ILE A 143 -3.81 -5.64 -8.92
N GLY A 144 -4.06 -4.73 -9.84
CA GLY A 144 -5.32 -3.97 -9.89
C GLY A 144 -6.55 -4.84 -10.15
N LEU A 145 -6.43 -5.87 -11.00
CA LEU A 145 -7.54 -6.79 -11.27
C LEU A 145 -7.86 -7.68 -10.06
N VAL A 146 -6.84 -8.20 -9.39
CA VAL A 146 -7.02 -8.97 -8.14
C VAL A 146 -7.82 -8.17 -7.11
N VAL A 147 -7.43 -6.91 -6.89
CA VAL A 147 -8.13 -6.03 -5.94
C VAL A 147 -9.55 -5.72 -6.42
N ALA A 148 -9.74 -5.44 -7.71
CA ALA A 148 -11.04 -5.08 -8.27
C ALA A 148 -12.04 -6.26 -8.25
N GLU A 149 -11.59 -7.47 -8.53
CA GLU A 149 -12.41 -8.70 -8.44
C GLU A 149 -12.76 -9.00 -7.00
N ALA A 150 -11.78 -8.98 -6.09
CA ALA A 150 -12.00 -9.24 -4.68
C ALA A 150 -12.91 -8.20 -4.03
N LEU A 151 -12.83 -6.93 -4.44
CA LEU A 151 -13.73 -5.88 -3.98
C LEU A 151 -15.18 -6.13 -4.40
N ARG A 152 -15.39 -6.59 -5.65
CA ARG A 152 -16.74 -6.96 -6.13
C ARG A 152 -17.28 -8.19 -5.41
N ALA A 153 -16.44 -9.19 -5.19
CA ALA A 153 -16.84 -10.44 -4.55
C ALA A 153 -17.13 -10.28 -3.06
N GLN A 154 -16.33 -9.50 -2.33
CA GLN A 154 -16.42 -9.38 -0.88
C GLN A 154 -17.17 -8.12 -0.41
N GLY A 155 -17.45 -7.18 -1.30
CA GLY A 155 -18.16 -5.94 -0.99
C GLY A 155 -17.41 -4.99 -0.05
N SER A 156 -16.12 -5.23 0.23
CA SER A 156 -15.33 -4.41 1.14
C SER A 156 -13.86 -4.32 0.74
N LEU A 157 -13.24 -3.15 1.00
CA LEU A 157 -11.82 -2.93 0.76
C LEU A 157 -10.94 -3.82 1.65
N GLN A 158 -11.36 -4.03 2.91
CA GLN A 158 -10.64 -4.92 3.82
C GLN A 158 -10.55 -6.34 3.24
N GLY A 159 -11.66 -6.85 2.70
CA GLY A 159 -11.70 -8.15 2.03
C GLY A 159 -10.79 -8.22 0.81
N ALA A 160 -10.83 -7.18 -0.04
CA ALA A 160 -9.98 -7.10 -1.22
C ALA A 160 -8.49 -7.10 -0.89
N LEU A 161 -8.08 -6.37 0.15
CA LEU A 161 -6.69 -6.33 0.61
C LEU A 161 -6.27 -7.64 1.28
N ALA A 162 -7.19 -8.32 1.98
CA ALA A 162 -6.91 -9.64 2.54
C ALA A 162 -6.64 -10.67 1.44
N GLU A 163 -7.43 -10.66 0.36
CA GLU A 163 -7.21 -11.52 -0.81
C GLU A 163 -5.88 -11.22 -1.51
N LEU A 164 -5.56 -9.94 -1.74
CA LEU A 164 -4.26 -9.56 -2.31
C LEU A 164 -3.10 -10.05 -1.44
N SER A 165 -3.19 -9.87 -0.12
CA SER A 165 -2.18 -10.32 0.84
C SER A 165 -2.01 -11.84 0.80
N ALA A 166 -3.11 -12.60 0.75
CA ALA A 166 -3.08 -14.06 0.62
C ALA A 166 -2.39 -14.51 -0.68
N ARG A 167 -2.69 -13.85 -1.81
CA ARG A 167 -2.05 -14.16 -3.11
C ARG A 167 -0.58 -13.82 -3.13
N LEU A 168 -0.17 -12.68 -2.55
CA LEU A 168 1.24 -12.31 -2.44
C LEU A 168 2.00 -13.34 -1.59
N ARG A 169 1.46 -13.74 -0.44
CA ARG A 169 2.06 -14.79 0.39
C ARG A 169 2.18 -16.13 -0.33
N GLY A 170 1.13 -16.54 -1.06
CA GLY A 170 1.17 -17.76 -1.88
C GLY A 170 2.07 -17.66 -3.12
N ALA A 171 2.57 -16.47 -3.44
CA ALA A 171 3.50 -16.22 -4.53
C ALA A 171 4.94 -15.99 -4.04
N LEU A 172 5.21 -15.99 -2.74
CA LEU A 172 6.56 -15.82 -2.18
C LEU A 172 7.52 -16.86 -2.77
N ASP A 173 8.71 -16.39 -3.15
CA ASP A 173 9.81 -17.25 -3.55
C ASP A 173 10.51 -17.77 -2.28
N PRO A 174 10.57 -19.09 -2.04
CA PRO A 174 11.26 -19.67 -0.89
C PRO A 174 12.74 -19.28 -0.78
N ARG A 175 13.34 -18.81 -1.87
CA ARG A 175 14.74 -18.34 -1.90
C ARG A 175 14.93 -16.98 -1.25
N VAL A 176 13.86 -16.19 -1.06
CA VAL A 176 13.91 -14.88 -0.41
C VAL A 176 13.66 -14.99 1.11
N GLU A 177 13.24 -16.15 1.60
CA GLU A 177 12.82 -16.37 2.99
C GLU A 177 13.98 -16.69 3.96
N ARG A 178 15.24 -16.51 3.55
CA ARG A 178 16.43 -16.91 4.34
C ARG A 178 17.29 -15.73 4.77
#